data_AF-A0A1F7MWI4-F1
#
_entry.id   AF-A0A1F7MWI4-F1
#
_cell.length_a   1.000
_cell.length_b   1.000
_cell.length_c   1.000
_cell.angle_alpha   90.00
_cell.angle_beta   90.00
_cell.angle_gamma   90.00
#
_symmetry.space_group_name_H-M   'P 1'
#
loop_
_entity.id
_entity.type
_entity.pdbx_description
1 polymer ?
#
loop_
_entity_poly.entity_id
_entity_poly.type
_entity_poly.pdbx_seq_one_letter_code
_entity_poly.pdbx_strand_id
1 'polypeptide(L)'
;VLRTIQNQLFDLGGELATPPDAAYAGMFRVGEGEVRALEALMDRCQKDLVPLKSFILPGGGRVHGFLHQARTVCRRAEREILALSRVEPIGEWPLRYVNRLSDAFFVLGRWVGKRLGEREYLWERGLAAHARPRKKRG
;
A
#
# COMPACT_ATOMS: atom_id res chain seq x y z
N VAL A 1 -14.94 -1.09 -3.90
CA VAL A 1 -13.51 -1.18 -3.55
C VAL A 1 -13.27 -0.72 -2.13
N LEU A 2 -13.27 0.59 -1.81
CA LEU A 2 -12.90 1.06 -0.46
C LEU A 2 -13.77 0.49 0.67
N ARG A 3 -15.10 0.39 0.47
CA ARG A 3 -15.99 -0.25 1.44
C ARG A 3 -15.60 -1.70 1.75
N THR A 4 -15.23 -2.48 0.73
CA THR A 4 -14.77 -3.86 0.89
C THR A 4 -13.48 -3.93 1.71
N ILE A 5 -12.53 -3.04 1.41
CA ILE A 5 -11.28 -2.92 2.17
C ILE A 5 -11.57 -2.54 3.63
N GLN A 6 -12.50 -1.62 3.88
CA GLN A 6 -12.87 -1.23 5.24
C GLN A 6 -13.47 -2.39 6.05
N ASN A 7 -14.34 -3.21 5.43
CA ASN A 7 -14.85 -4.43 6.08
C ASN A 7 -13.71 -5.40 6.40
N GLN A 8 -12.85 -5.69 5.43
CA GLN A 8 -11.69 -6.57 5.62
C GLN A 8 -10.73 -6.07 6.72
N LEU A 9 -10.53 -4.76 6.82
CA LEU A 9 -9.71 -4.15 7.89
C LEU A 9 -10.38 -4.27 9.26
N PHE A 10 -11.71 -4.20 9.34
CA PHE A 10 -12.44 -4.44 10.58
C PHE A 10 -12.29 -5.89 11.01
N ASP A 11 -12.46 -6.83 10.08
CA ASP A 11 -12.31 -8.26 10.36
C ASP A 11 -10.87 -8.62 10.74
N LEU A 12 -9.87 -8.04 10.05
CA LEU A 12 -8.45 -8.18 10.39
C LEU A 12 -8.14 -7.64 11.80
N GLY A 13 -8.78 -6.54 12.20
CA GLY A 13 -8.68 -6.03 13.56
C GLY A 13 -9.20 -7.04 14.58
N GLY A 14 -10.32 -7.70 14.29
CA GLY A 14 -10.86 -8.79 15.10
C GLY A 14 -9.91 -9.99 15.18
N GLU A 15 -9.34 -10.41 14.04
CA GLU A 15 -8.35 -11.49 13.97
C GLU A 15 -7.12 -11.19 14.85
N LEU A 16 -6.56 -9.99 14.75
CA LEU A 16 -5.37 -9.59 15.51
C LEU A 16 -5.64 -9.36 17.00
N ALA A 17 -6.88 -9.04 17.37
CA ALA A 17 -7.29 -8.82 18.76
C ALA A 17 -7.67 -10.12 19.49
N THR A 18 -7.75 -11.25 18.79
CA THR A 18 -8.21 -12.53 19.34
C THR A 18 -7.01 -13.44 19.63
N PRO A 19 -6.74 -13.74 20.90
CA PRO A 19 -5.73 -14.74 21.27
C PRO A 19 -6.04 -16.13 20.69
N PRO A 20 -5.03 -16.99 20.48
CA PRO A 20 -5.21 -18.31 19.87
C PRO A 20 -6.21 -19.22 20.61
N ASP A 21 -6.29 -19.11 21.93
CA ASP A 21 -7.18 -19.88 22.81
C ASP A 21 -8.63 -19.35 22.83
N ALA A 22 -8.85 -18.11 22.36
CA ALA A 22 -10.17 -17.49 22.24
C ALA A 22 -10.75 -17.59 20.82
N ALA A 23 -10.03 -18.19 19.86
CA ALA A 23 -10.49 -18.34 18.49
C ALA A 23 -11.66 -19.34 18.39
N TYR A 24 -12.68 -19.01 17.58
CA TYR A 24 -13.85 -19.85 17.36
C TYR A 24 -14.06 -20.21 15.89
N ALA A 25 -14.79 -21.30 15.65
CA ALA A 25 -15.07 -21.78 14.30
C ALA A 25 -15.91 -20.77 13.49
N GLY A 26 -15.46 -20.46 12.27
CA GLY A 26 -16.13 -19.51 11.39
C GLY A 26 -15.76 -18.05 11.64
N MET A 27 -14.85 -17.77 12.58
CA MET A 27 -14.24 -16.44 12.68
C MET A 27 -13.53 -16.08 11.38
N PHE A 28 -13.80 -14.89 10.84
CA PHE A 28 -13.12 -14.43 9.64
C PHE A 28 -11.62 -14.34 9.90
N ARG A 29 -10.84 -14.82 8.93
CA ARG A 29 -9.40 -14.60 8.86
C ARG A 29 -9.06 -14.13 7.48
N VAL A 30 -8.20 -13.12 7.40
CA VAL A 30 -7.69 -12.70 6.10
C VAL A 30 -6.90 -13.85 5.47
N GLY A 31 -7.05 -14.04 4.16
CA GLY A 31 -6.43 -15.15 3.46
C GLY A 31 -5.89 -14.77 2.09
N GLU A 32 -5.57 -15.81 1.33
CA GLU A 32 -5.08 -15.69 -0.04
C GLU A 32 -6.06 -14.95 -0.95
N GLY A 33 -7.37 -15.17 -0.77
CA GLY A 33 -8.41 -14.56 -1.58
C GLY A 33 -8.40 -13.04 -1.51
N GLU A 34 -8.27 -12.47 -0.31
CA GLU A 34 -8.21 -11.03 -0.09
C GLU A 34 -6.94 -10.41 -0.69
N VAL A 35 -5.80 -11.11 -0.56
CA VAL A 35 -4.53 -10.69 -1.16
C VAL A 35 -4.63 -10.67 -2.69
N ARG A 36 -5.11 -11.76 -3.30
CA ARG A 36 -5.32 -11.86 -4.75
C ARG A 36 -6.30 -10.80 -5.27
N ALA A 37 -7.32 -10.44 -4.48
CA ALA A 37 -8.25 -9.38 -4.84
C ALA A 37 -7.56 -8.00 -4.92
N LEU A 38 -6.59 -7.72 -4.04
CA LEU A 38 -5.77 -6.52 -4.08
C LEU A 38 -4.83 -6.51 -5.29
N GLU A 39 -4.19 -7.65 -5.60
CA GLU A 39 -3.34 -7.82 -6.78
C GLU A 39 -4.14 -7.59 -8.07
N ALA A 40 -5.30 -8.24 -8.20
CA ALA A 40 -6.17 -8.05 -9.35
C ALA A 40 -6.69 -6.61 -9.48
N LEU A 41 -6.91 -5.91 -8.37
CA LEU A 41 -7.23 -4.48 -8.39
C LEU A 41 -6.07 -3.66 -8.93
N MET A 42 -4.84 -3.89 -8.45
CA MET A 42 -3.65 -3.21 -8.93
C MET A 42 -3.44 -3.45 -10.42
N ASP A 43 -3.58 -4.69 -10.90
CA ASP A 43 -3.44 -5.04 -12.32
C ASP A 43 -4.43 -4.27 -13.19
N ARG A 44 -5.70 -4.20 -12.78
CA ARG A 44 -6.72 -3.42 -13.50
C ARG A 44 -6.36 -1.94 -13.57
N CYS A 45 -5.93 -1.35 -12.46
CA CYS A 45 -5.54 0.06 -12.41
C CYS A 45 -4.27 0.34 -13.24
N GLN A 46 -3.28 -0.56 -13.21
CA GLN A 46 -2.00 -0.38 -13.90
C GLN A 46 -2.13 -0.39 -15.42
N LYS A 47 -3.12 -1.09 -16.00
CA LYS A 47 -3.36 -1.11 -17.45
C LYS A 47 -3.48 0.30 -18.06
N ASP A 48 -4.05 1.23 -17.29
CA ASP A 48 -4.23 2.61 -17.73
C ASP A 48 -3.05 3.51 -17.34
N LEU A 49 -2.09 3.08 -16.53
CA LEU A 49 -1.06 3.97 -16.00
C LEU A 49 0.18 4.00 -16.88
N VAL A 50 0.75 5.20 -17.03
CA VAL A 50 2.08 5.32 -17.63
C VAL A 50 3.14 4.77 -16.67
N PRO A 51 4.18 4.07 -17.18
CA PRO A 51 5.27 3.58 -16.36
C PRO A 51 5.96 4.71 -15.59
N LEU A 52 6.40 4.43 -14.36
CA LEU A 52 7.10 5.39 -13.53
C LEU A 52 8.53 5.64 -14.01
N LYS A 53 8.89 6.91 -14.13
CA LYS A 53 10.25 7.35 -14.49
C LYS A 53 11.05 7.89 -13.29
N SER A 54 10.37 8.21 -12.20
CA SER A 54 10.93 8.67 -10.92
C SER A 54 9.95 8.30 -9.79
N PHE A 55 10.34 8.56 -8.54
CA PHE A 55 9.39 8.54 -7.43
C PHE A 55 8.31 9.61 -7.63
N ILE A 56 7.12 9.38 -7.10
CA ILE A 56 6.04 10.37 -7.03
C ILE A 56 5.99 10.95 -5.62
N LEU A 57 5.83 12.26 -5.54
CA LEU A 57 5.52 12.96 -4.31
C LEU A 57 4.05 12.72 -3.92
N PRO A 58 3.75 12.47 -2.63
CA PRO A 58 2.38 12.29 -2.18
C PRO A 58 1.59 13.58 -2.37
N GLY A 59 0.65 13.60 -3.31
CA GLY A 59 -0.09 14.81 -3.68
C GLY A 59 -0.54 14.79 -5.13
N GLY A 60 -0.81 15.95 -5.74
CA GLY A 60 -1.35 16.01 -7.10
C GLY A 60 -2.87 16.16 -7.17
N GLY A 61 -3.55 15.86 -6.06
CA GLY A 61 -4.99 15.93 -5.92
C GLY A 61 -5.47 15.50 -4.54
N ARG A 62 -6.71 15.87 -4.18
CA ARG A 62 -7.24 15.59 -2.83
C ARG A 62 -7.35 14.09 -2.57
N VAL A 63 -7.91 13.36 -3.53
CA VAL A 63 -8.12 11.91 -3.38
C VAL A 63 -6.77 11.18 -3.36
N HIS A 64 -5.84 11.56 -4.24
CA HIS A 64 -4.49 10.99 -4.25
C HIS A 64 -3.76 11.23 -2.93
N GLY A 65 -3.87 12.43 -2.35
CA GLY A 65 -3.32 12.75 -1.03
C GLY A 65 -3.85 11.85 0.08
N PHE A 66 -5.16 11.64 0.16
CA PHE A 66 -5.75 10.73 1.15
C PHE A 66 -5.35 9.27 0.95
N LEU A 67 -5.26 8.79 -0.30
CA LEU A 67 -4.79 7.44 -0.59
C LEU A 67 -3.31 7.26 -0.22
N HIS A 68 -2.48 8.29 -0.41
CA HIS A 68 -1.11 8.29 0.10
C HIS A 68 -1.05 8.26 1.63
N GLN A 69 -1.92 9.00 2.33
CA GLN A 69 -2.03 8.92 3.78
C GLN A 69 -2.39 7.50 4.22
N ALA A 70 -3.44 6.91 3.63
CA ALA A 70 -3.85 5.54 3.91
C ALA A 70 -2.71 4.53 3.70
N ARG A 71 -1.95 4.66 2.60
CA ARG A 71 -0.74 3.87 2.35
C ARG A 71 0.26 3.97 3.50
N THR A 72 0.56 5.17 3.99
CA THR A 72 1.52 5.35 5.10
C THR A 72 1.01 4.76 6.42
N VAL A 73 -0.31 4.80 6.65
CA VAL A 73 -0.96 4.16 7.80
C VAL A 73 -0.86 2.64 7.70
N CYS A 74 -1.10 2.04 6.52
CA CYS A 74 -0.88 0.60 6.32
C CYS A 74 0.56 0.18 6.61
N ARG A 75 1.55 0.98 6.17
CA ARG A 75 2.97 0.70 6.50
C ARG A 75 3.28 0.84 7.98
N ARG A 76 2.54 1.67 8.73
CA ARG A 76 2.64 1.73 10.19
C ARG A 76 2.03 0.49 10.82
N ALA A 77 0.81 0.10 10.42
CA ALA A 77 0.17 -1.13 10.86
C ALA A 77 1.04 -2.37 10.59
N GLU A 78 1.69 -2.45 9.41
CA GLU A 78 2.63 -3.51 9.06
C GLU A 78 3.76 -3.66 10.10
N ARG A 79 4.31 -2.55 10.60
CA ARG A 79 5.36 -2.58 11.64
C ARG A 79 4.82 -3.06 12.98
N GLU A 80 3.63 -2.64 13.37
CA GLU A 80 3.00 -3.09 14.62
C GLU A 80 2.65 -4.58 14.57
N ILE A 81 2.10 -5.06 13.44
CA ILE A 81 1.79 -6.48 13.24
C ILE A 81 3.07 -7.31 13.22
N LEU A 82 4.15 -6.80 12.62
CA LEU A 82 5.45 -7.47 12.64
C LEU A 82 6.06 -7.51 14.05
N ALA A 83 5.80 -6.50 14.88
CA ALA A 83 6.23 -6.53 16.27
C ALA A 83 5.42 -7.58 17.06
N LEU A 84 4.10 -7.62 16.86
CA LEU A 84 3.21 -8.63 17.46
C LEU A 84 3.63 -10.05 17.05
N SER A 85 3.95 -10.28 15.78
CA SER A 85 4.34 -11.61 15.26
C SER A 85 5.60 -12.19 15.90
N ARG A 86 6.37 -11.38 16.63
CA ARG A 86 7.59 -11.83 17.34
C ARG A 86 7.31 -12.31 18.75
N VAL A 87 6.15 -11.95 19.30
CA VAL A 87 5.77 -12.25 20.69
C VAL A 87 4.53 -13.14 20.78
N GLU A 88 3.66 -13.12 19.76
CA GLU A 88 2.45 -13.92 19.66
C GLU A 88 2.40 -14.67 18.31
N PRO A 89 1.85 -15.90 18.28
CA PRO A 89 1.61 -16.60 17.03
C PRO A 89 0.48 -15.91 16.28
N ILE A 90 0.81 -15.30 15.14
CA ILE A 90 -0.17 -14.77 14.19
C ILE A 90 -0.17 -15.62 12.92
N GLY A 91 -1.29 -15.60 12.18
CA GLY A 91 -1.32 -16.17 10.84
C GLY A 91 -0.34 -15.47 9.90
N GLU A 92 -0.01 -16.09 8.76
CA GLU A 92 0.89 -15.48 7.77
C GLU A 92 0.21 -14.36 6.93
N TRP A 93 -1.12 -14.38 6.87
CA TRP A 93 -1.89 -13.53 5.98
C TRP A 93 -2.04 -12.08 6.44
N PRO A 94 -2.18 -11.75 7.74
CA PRO A 94 -2.20 -10.37 8.22
C PRO A 94 -1.08 -9.49 7.65
N LEU A 95 0.19 -9.93 7.75
CA LEU A 95 1.35 -9.19 7.24
C LEU A 95 1.30 -9.05 5.71
N ARG A 96 0.99 -10.14 4.99
CA ARG A 96 0.89 -10.13 3.53
C ARG A 96 -0.20 -9.17 3.06
N TYR A 97 -1.37 -9.19 3.70
CA TYR A 97 -2.50 -8.35 3.34
C TYR A 97 -2.19 -6.86 3.55
N VAL A 98 -1.69 -6.43 4.71
CA VAL A 98 -1.40 -5.00 4.95
C VAL A 98 -0.25 -4.48 4.07
N ASN A 99 0.73 -5.33 3.78
CA ASN A 99 1.83 -5.04 2.87
C ASN A 99 1.29 -4.77 1.45
N ARG A 100 0.50 -5.70 0.90
CA ARG A 100 -0.12 -5.55 -0.43
C ARG A 100 -1.15 -4.42 -0.47
N LEU A 101 -1.88 -4.17 0.62
CA LEU A 101 -2.84 -3.07 0.71
C LEU A 101 -2.14 -1.71 0.60
N SER A 102 -0.93 -1.58 1.14
CA SER A 102 -0.14 -0.35 0.98
C SER A 102 0.22 -0.10 -0.50
N ASP A 103 0.58 -1.15 -1.25
CA ASP A 103 0.83 -1.06 -2.69
C ASP A 103 -0.46 -0.74 -3.46
N ALA A 104 -1.59 -1.35 -3.08
CA ALA A 104 -2.88 -1.08 -3.68
C ALA A 104 -3.30 0.39 -3.53
N PHE A 105 -3.08 1.01 -2.37
CA PHE A 105 -3.34 2.43 -2.18
C PHE A 105 -2.42 3.34 -3.00
N PHE A 106 -1.15 2.94 -3.21
CA PHE A 106 -0.27 3.66 -4.13
C PHE A 106 -0.79 3.61 -5.57
N VAL A 107 -1.09 2.43 -6.09
CA VAL A 107 -1.57 2.24 -7.46
C VAL A 107 -2.94 2.90 -7.68
N LEU A 108 -3.86 2.74 -6.74
CA LEU A 108 -5.19 3.36 -6.80
C LEU A 108 -5.10 4.88 -6.78
N GLY A 109 -4.17 5.43 -5.98
CA GLY A 109 -3.88 6.86 -5.93
C GLY A 109 -3.55 7.45 -7.29
N ARG A 110 -2.58 6.83 -7.96
CA ARG A 110 -2.17 7.18 -9.33
C ARG A 110 -3.31 7.05 -10.33
N TRP A 111 -4.06 5.95 -10.25
CA TRP A 111 -5.16 5.67 -11.18
C TRP A 111 -6.29 6.68 -11.04
N VAL A 112 -6.70 7.02 -9.81
CA VAL A 112 -7.71 8.06 -9.57
C VAL A 112 -7.21 9.42 -10.06
N GLY A 113 -5.95 9.77 -9.76
CA GLY A 113 -5.36 11.02 -10.24
C GLY A 113 -5.43 11.13 -11.77
N LYS A 114 -5.03 10.07 -12.48
CA LYS A 114 -5.18 10.01 -13.95
C LYS A 114 -6.64 10.19 -14.39
N ARG A 115 -7.58 9.48 -13.77
CA ARG A 115 -9.01 9.53 -14.12
C ARG A 115 -9.64 10.91 -13.90
N LEU A 116 -9.13 11.68 -12.94
CA LEU A 116 -9.57 13.04 -12.63
C LEU A 116 -8.78 14.12 -13.38
N GLY A 117 -7.80 13.75 -14.22
CA GLY A 117 -6.92 14.71 -14.90
C GLY A 117 -5.98 15.47 -13.95
N GLU A 118 -5.72 14.91 -12.77
CA GLU A 118 -4.84 15.47 -11.75
C GLU A 118 -3.36 15.24 -12.11
N ARG A 119 -2.49 16.17 -11.71
CA ARG A 119 -1.06 16.11 -12.05
C ARG A 119 -0.30 15.23 -11.07
N GLU A 120 0.43 14.23 -11.57
CA GLU A 120 1.43 13.52 -10.76
C GLU A 120 2.69 14.39 -10.60
N TYR A 121 3.06 14.73 -9.36
CA TYR A 121 4.31 15.42 -9.08
C TYR A 121 5.44 14.40 -8.94
N LEU A 122 6.34 14.38 -9.90
CA LEU A 122 7.55 13.55 -9.79
C LEU A 122 8.50 14.17 -8.78
N TRP A 123 9.13 13.34 -7.96
CA TRP A 123 10.28 13.75 -7.18
C TRP A 123 11.41 14.14 -8.13
N GLU A 124 11.79 15.41 -8.06
CA GLU A 124 12.93 15.97 -8.75
C GLU A 124 14.17 15.72 -7.88
N ARG A 125 15.18 15.05 -8.45
CA ARG A 125 16.48 14.88 -7.76
C ARG A 125 17.06 16.26 -7.47
N GLY A 126 17.16 16.65 -6.21
CA GLY A 126 18.06 17.74 -5.81
C GLY A 126 19.51 17.26 -5.84
N LEU A 127 20.16 17.21 -7.02
CA LEU A 127 21.56 16.74 -7.18
C LEU A 127 22.40 17.55 -8.18
N ALA A 128 22.36 18.88 -8.11
CA ALA A 128 23.57 19.64 -8.43
C ALA A 128 24.76 19.19 -7.54
N ALA A 129 24.47 18.59 -6.37
CA ALA A 129 25.46 18.14 -5.38
C ALA A 129 26.10 16.76 -5.62
N HIS A 130 25.64 15.94 -6.60
CA HIS A 130 26.28 14.63 -6.93
C HIS A 130 26.57 14.46 -8.42
N ALA A 131 26.59 15.53 -9.21
CA ALA A 131 27.10 15.47 -10.56
C ALA A 131 28.62 15.18 -10.51
N ARG A 132 29.03 13.96 -10.89
CA ARG A 132 30.45 13.70 -11.21
C ARG A 132 30.86 14.69 -12.30
N PRO A 133 31.98 15.43 -12.14
CA PRO A 133 32.42 16.33 -13.19
C PRO A 133 32.64 15.52 -14.48
N ARG A 134 32.04 15.98 -15.59
CA ARG A 134 32.30 15.41 -16.92
C ARG A 134 33.81 15.52 -17.18
N LYS A 135 34.50 14.40 -17.35
CA LYS A 135 35.89 14.40 -17.87
C LYS A 135 35.87 15.16 -19.21
N LYS A 136 36.65 16.24 -19.30
CA LYS A 136 36.94 16.89 -20.59
C LYS A 136 37.56 15.83 -21.49
N ARG A 137 36.92 15.53 -22.61
CA ARG A 137 37.57 14.81 -23.72
C ARG A 137 38.58 15.79 -24.30
N GLY A 138 39.87 15.50 -24.10
CA GLY A 138 40.95 16.08 -24.90
C GLY A 138 41.00 15.43 -26.27
#